data_AF-A0A3B3I166-F1
#
_entry.id   AF-A0A3B3I166-F1
#
_cell.length_a   1.000
_cell.length_b   1.000
_cell.length_c   1.000
_cell.angle_alpha   90.00
_cell.angle_beta   90.00
_cell.angle_gamma   90.00
#
_symmetry.space_group_name_H-M   'P 1'
#
loop_
_entity.id
_entity.type
_entity.pdbx_description
1 polymer ?
#
loop_
_entity_poly.entity_id
_entity_poly.type
_entity_poly.pdbx_seq_one_letter_code
_entity_poly.pdbx_strand_id
1 'polypeptide(L)'
;MTTLLMMPYKPSGLHSMLLPPLKPKFVRQNRVAPWFNAETRSLKQETRKLEREWRRSGSEQSLDIWKHSLLNYKKKALRRARSQYYSTLISENGNNPRFLFSTIARLTRSQSSVEPHVPVSLSSDDFLTFFDSQISNIRHKLNQVIPTISPEQAEAVEMEASIETSVTLDCFTIVDQVKITSIITSSKSSTCLLDPIPTRLFKETFPLINDPILTMINASLETGYVSQSFKYAVVKPLLKKPSLDPSILANYRPISNLPFFSKILERVVVKQLYCHLQDNSHFEDFQSGFRPHHSTETALVRVSNDLLLASEKGLLSFLVLLDLSAAFDTIDHGILLHRLEQDIGIRGSALQWFKSYLSDRYQFVNVNGHSSQCT
;
A
#
# COMPACT_ATOMS: atom_id res chain seq x y z
N MET A 1 -2.51 -8.23 17.42
CA MET A 1 -1.92 -7.75 18.68
C MET A 1 -2.24 -6.27 18.77
N THR A 2 -3.17 -5.90 19.64
CA THR A 2 -3.56 -4.50 19.85
C THR A 2 -3.39 -4.24 21.34
N THR A 3 -2.20 -3.82 21.72
CA THR A 3 -1.93 -3.36 23.08
C THR A 3 -2.30 -1.88 23.13
N LEU A 4 -3.46 -1.57 23.70
CA LEU A 4 -3.75 -0.21 24.14
C LEU A 4 -2.81 0.08 25.32
N LEU A 5 -1.72 0.80 25.06
CA LEU A 5 -0.94 1.46 26.10
C LEU A 5 -1.65 2.79 26.40
N MET A 6 -2.57 2.78 27.36
CA MET A 6 -2.89 4.01 28.07
C MET A 6 -1.69 4.37 28.94
N MET A 7 -1.05 5.49 28.64
CA MET A 7 -0.11 6.14 29.55
C MET A 7 -0.85 6.56 30.83
N PRO A 8 -0.40 6.20 32.04
CA PRO A 8 -0.97 6.75 33.25
C PRO A 8 -0.36 8.12 33.53
N TYR A 9 -1.25 9.07 33.76
CA TYR A 9 -1.03 10.34 34.44
C TYR A 9 -0.30 10.08 35.78
N LYS A 10 0.77 10.82 36.07
CA LYS A 10 1.46 10.78 37.39
C LYS A 10 0.76 11.74 38.36
N PRO A 11 0.13 11.26 39.44
CA PRO A 11 0.06 12.02 40.67
C PRO A 11 1.25 11.64 41.56
N SER A 12 1.95 12.66 42.02
CA SER A 12 2.96 12.60 43.08
C SER A 12 2.33 12.20 44.42
N GLY A 13 2.89 11.20 45.10
CA GLY A 13 2.64 10.96 46.53
C GLY A 13 2.39 9.49 46.91
N LEU A 14 3.37 8.90 47.61
CA LEU A 14 3.25 7.89 48.67
C LEU A 14 2.13 6.81 48.55
N HIS A 15 2.49 5.62 48.07
CA HIS A 15 2.30 4.32 48.76
C HIS A 15 2.78 3.17 47.86
N SER A 16 3.85 2.48 48.26
CA SER A 16 4.26 1.21 47.65
C SER A 16 3.34 0.08 48.11
N MET A 17 2.17 -0.06 47.49
CA MET A 17 1.39 -1.30 47.57
C MET A 17 1.95 -2.32 46.58
N LEU A 18 2.44 -3.44 47.12
CA LEU A 18 2.84 -4.63 46.37
C LEU A 18 1.67 -5.15 45.51
N LEU A 19 1.64 -4.76 44.23
CA LEU A 19 0.77 -5.37 43.24
C LEU A 19 1.23 -6.82 43.00
N PRO A 20 0.35 -7.83 43.14
CA PRO A 20 0.72 -9.22 42.87
C PRO A 20 1.02 -9.40 41.37
N PRO A 21 1.94 -10.32 41.00
CA PRO A 21 2.35 -10.50 39.61
C PRO A 21 1.14 -10.91 38.76
N LEU A 22 0.83 -10.09 37.75
CA LEU A 22 -0.19 -10.37 36.75
C LEU A 22 0.21 -11.65 36.00
N LYS A 23 -0.46 -12.77 36.32
CA LYS A 23 -0.28 -14.02 35.57
C LYS A 23 -0.92 -13.86 34.19
N PRO A 24 -0.20 -14.07 33.08
CA PRO A 24 -0.79 -14.05 31.75
C PRO A 24 -1.81 -15.19 31.65
N LYS A 25 -3.08 -14.84 31.50
CA LYS A 25 -4.14 -15.80 31.16
C LYS A 25 -3.97 -16.17 29.68
N PHE A 26 -3.51 -17.38 29.41
CA PHE A 26 -3.59 -17.95 28.06
C PHE A 26 -5.06 -18.22 27.74
N VAL A 27 -5.72 -17.23 27.13
CA VAL A 27 -7.03 -17.45 26.51
C VAL A 27 -6.79 -18.37 25.32
N ARG A 28 -7.24 -19.64 25.42
CA ARG A 28 -7.35 -20.48 24.24
C ARG A 28 -8.29 -19.77 23.27
N GLN A 29 -7.73 -19.21 22.21
CA GLN A 29 -8.54 -18.72 21.10
C GLN A 29 -9.26 -19.92 20.52
N ASN A 30 -10.56 -20.05 20.83
CA ASN A 30 -11.40 -20.99 20.11
C ASN A 30 -11.24 -20.66 18.63
N ARG A 31 -10.93 -21.67 17.79
CA ARG A 31 -11.03 -21.52 16.35
C ARG A 31 -12.51 -21.25 16.05
N VAL A 32 -12.89 -19.98 16.01
CA VAL A 32 -14.24 -19.57 15.67
C VAL A 32 -14.43 -20.01 14.24
N ALA A 33 -15.28 -21.01 14.02
CA ALA A 33 -15.73 -21.39 12.69
C ALA A 33 -16.92 -20.46 12.37
N PRO A 34 -16.71 -19.34 11.66
CA PRO A 34 -17.74 -18.31 11.55
C PRO A 34 -18.94 -18.79 10.72
N TRP A 35 -18.73 -19.81 9.89
CA TRP A 35 -19.77 -20.51 9.13
C TRP A 35 -20.59 -21.52 9.94
N PHE A 36 -20.30 -21.73 11.23
CA PHE A 36 -21.06 -22.66 12.08
C PHE A 36 -22.30 -21.99 12.68
N ASN A 37 -23.44 -22.19 12.02
CA ASN A 37 -24.73 -21.59 12.34
C ASN A 37 -25.66 -22.51 13.17
N ALA A 38 -26.86 -22.02 13.50
CA ALA A 38 -27.85 -22.77 14.29
C ALA A 38 -28.30 -24.08 13.61
N GLU A 39 -28.46 -24.08 12.29
CA GLU A 39 -28.83 -25.26 11.50
C GLU A 39 -27.77 -26.36 11.58
N THR A 40 -26.49 -26.03 11.31
CA THR A 40 -25.38 -26.99 11.41
C THR A 40 -25.18 -27.49 12.85
N ARG A 41 -25.51 -26.68 13.85
CA ARG A 41 -25.51 -27.08 15.27
C ARG A 41 -26.61 -28.10 15.58
N SER A 42 -27.84 -27.84 15.14
CA SER A 42 -28.97 -28.76 15.32
C SER A 42 -28.71 -30.10 14.65
N LEU A 43 -28.29 -30.10 13.39
CA LEU A 43 -27.95 -31.33 12.66
C LEU A 43 -26.81 -32.10 13.32
N LYS A 44 -25.79 -31.41 13.84
CA LYS A 44 -24.70 -32.06 14.60
C LYS A 44 -25.22 -32.73 15.86
N GLN A 45 -26.12 -32.08 16.60
CA GLN A 45 -26.71 -32.64 17.83
C GLN A 45 -27.54 -33.89 17.51
N GLU A 46 -28.34 -33.84 16.45
CA GLU A 46 -29.15 -34.98 16.00
C GLU A 46 -28.28 -36.15 15.53
N THR A 47 -27.24 -35.88 14.71
CA THR A 47 -26.28 -36.92 14.33
C THR A 47 -25.61 -37.57 15.55
N ARG A 48 -25.30 -36.81 16.60
CA ARG A 48 -24.72 -37.35 17.85
C ARG A 48 -25.73 -38.12 18.71
N LYS A 49 -27.03 -37.80 18.61
CA LYS A 49 -28.08 -38.57 19.26
C LYS A 49 -28.22 -39.94 18.59
N LEU A 50 -28.32 -39.96 17.26
CA LEU A 50 -28.40 -41.18 16.45
C LEU A 50 -27.14 -42.05 16.56
N GLU A 51 -25.96 -41.44 16.70
CA GLU A 51 -24.71 -42.18 16.97
C GLU A 51 -24.79 -42.94 18.30
N ARG A 52 -25.32 -42.30 19.35
CA ARG A 52 -25.46 -42.93 20.68
C ARG A 52 -26.51 -44.02 20.68
N GLU A 53 -27.57 -43.85 19.90
CA GLU A 53 -28.61 -44.85 19.72
C GLU A 53 -28.09 -46.10 19.01
N TRP A 54 -27.38 -45.95 17.89
CA TRP A 54 -26.72 -47.06 17.21
C TRP A 54 -25.71 -47.79 18.10
N ARG A 55 -24.89 -47.05 18.86
CA ARG A 55 -23.94 -47.66 19.82
C ARG A 55 -24.62 -48.46 20.93
N ARG A 56 -25.90 -48.19 21.22
CA ARG A 56 -26.69 -48.90 22.23
C ARG A 56 -27.45 -50.09 21.65
N SER A 57 -28.06 -49.93 20.47
CA SER A 57 -28.89 -50.96 19.85
C SER A 57 -28.09 -52.00 19.05
N GLY A 58 -26.94 -51.61 18.49
CA GLY A 58 -26.11 -52.48 17.63
C GLY A 58 -26.77 -52.89 16.31
N SER A 59 -27.95 -52.35 15.96
CA SER A 59 -28.72 -52.79 14.80
C SER A 59 -28.27 -52.15 13.49
N GLU A 60 -28.37 -52.89 12.38
CA GLU A 60 -28.00 -52.40 11.05
C GLU A 60 -28.88 -51.22 10.60
N GLN A 61 -30.17 -51.24 10.93
CA GLN A 61 -31.09 -50.13 10.65
C GLN A 61 -30.65 -48.82 11.35
N SER A 62 -30.24 -48.89 12.61
CA SER A 62 -29.77 -47.71 13.35
C SER A 62 -28.41 -47.19 12.83
N LEU A 63 -27.56 -48.08 12.31
CA LEU A 63 -26.31 -47.72 11.64
C LEU A 63 -26.57 -46.88 10.38
N ASP A 64 -27.53 -47.29 9.55
CA ASP A 64 -27.85 -46.60 8.31
C ASP A 64 -28.50 -45.23 8.56
N ILE A 65 -29.40 -45.13 9.54
CA ILE A 65 -29.99 -43.86 9.96
C ILE A 65 -28.89 -42.88 10.41
N TRP A 66 -27.92 -43.34 11.22
CA TRP A 66 -26.78 -42.51 11.63
C TRP A 66 -25.90 -42.11 10.44
N LYS A 67 -25.56 -43.03 9.55
CA LYS A 67 -24.77 -42.73 8.33
C LYS A 67 -25.45 -41.68 7.46
N HIS A 68 -26.75 -41.80 7.22
CA HIS A 68 -27.53 -40.81 6.48
C HIS A 68 -27.52 -39.44 7.16
N SER A 69 -27.72 -39.38 8.47
CA SER A 69 -27.63 -38.13 9.25
C SER A 69 -26.22 -37.51 9.18
N LEU A 70 -25.18 -38.34 9.27
CA LEU A 70 -23.79 -37.90 9.17
C LEU A 70 -23.46 -37.32 7.79
N LEU A 71 -23.94 -37.95 6.72
CA LEU A 71 -23.79 -37.44 5.35
C LEU A 71 -24.52 -36.11 5.19
N ASN A 72 -25.75 -36.01 5.69
CA ASN A 72 -26.52 -34.76 5.65
C ASN A 72 -25.78 -33.62 6.38
N TYR A 73 -25.32 -33.87 7.60
CA TYR A 73 -24.56 -32.89 8.36
C TYR A 73 -23.21 -32.52 7.71
N LYS A 74 -22.33 -33.51 7.46
CA LYS A 74 -20.94 -33.24 7.02
C LYS A 74 -20.84 -32.87 5.54
N LYS A 75 -21.56 -33.57 4.66
CA LYS A 75 -21.41 -33.40 3.20
C LYS A 75 -22.36 -32.34 2.64
N LYS A 76 -23.55 -32.15 3.22
CA LYS A 76 -24.51 -31.15 2.74
C LYS A 76 -24.45 -29.87 3.57
N ALA A 77 -24.96 -29.90 4.80
CA ALA A 77 -25.17 -28.69 5.61
C ALA A 77 -23.87 -27.93 5.88
N LEU A 78 -22.81 -28.61 6.32
CA LEU A 78 -21.55 -27.94 6.64
C LEU A 78 -20.85 -27.38 5.38
N ARG A 79 -20.92 -28.08 4.24
CA ARG A 79 -20.38 -27.57 2.97
C ARG A 79 -21.18 -26.38 2.47
N ARG A 80 -22.51 -26.44 2.54
CA ARG A 80 -23.40 -25.33 2.17
C ARG A 80 -23.13 -24.11 3.04
N ALA A 81 -23.10 -24.25 4.36
CA ALA A 81 -22.85 -23.14 5.27
C ALA A 81 -21.47 -22.51 5.05
N ARG A 82 -20.44 -23.33 4.80
CA ARG A 82 -19.10 -22.84 4.47
C ARG A 82 -19.07 -22.12 3.13
N SER A 83 -19.68 -22.71 2.09
CA SER A 83 -19.77 -22.11 0.75
C SER A 83 -20.49 -20.77 0.81
N GLN A 84 -21.68 -20.73 1.41
CA GLN A 84 -22.48 -19.53 1.56
C GLN A 84 -21.73 -18.43 2.32
N TYR A 85 -21.07 -18.75 3.43
CA TYR A 85 -20.26 -17.79 4.17
C TYR A 85 -19.17 -17.14 3.29
N TYR A 86 -18.38 -17.94 2.56
CA TYR A 86 -17.32 -17.38 1.72
C TYR A 86 -17.88 -16.66 0.48
N SER A 87 -18.97 -17.15 -0.12
CA SER A 87 -19.66 -16.46 -1.22
C SER A 87 -20.15 -15.08 -0.79
N THR A 88 -20.83 -14.97 0.35
CA THR A 88 -21.29 -13.70 0.91
C THR A 88 -20.11 -12.78 1.22
N LEU A 89 -19.06 -13.31 1.84
CA LEU A 89 -17.87 -12.55 2.18
C LEU A 89 -17.16 -11.98 0.93
N ILE A 90 -17.12 -12.75 -0.16
CA ILE A 90 -16.57 -12.32 -1.45
C ILE A 90 -17.47 -11.27 -2.09
N SER A 91 -18.79 -11.46 -2.13
CA SER A 91 -19.72 -10.50 -2.73
C SER A 91 -19.73 -9.15 -2.00
N GLU A 92 -19.68 -9.17 -0.67
CA GLU A 92 -19.63 -7.95 0.16
C GLU A 92 -18.31 -7.18 0.00
N ASN A 93 -17.22 -7.89 -0.32
CA ASN A 93 -15.88 -7.31 -0.43
C ASN A 93 -15.35 -7.31 -1.88
N GLY A 94 -16.23 -7.36 -2.88
CA GLY A 94 -15.87 -7.42 -4.31
C GLY A 94 -14.92 -6.29 -4.74
N ASN A 95 -15.10 -5.10 -4.15
CA ASN A 95 -14.30 -3.90 -4.45
C ASN A 95 -12.99 -3.82 -3.63
N ASN A 96 -12.63 -4.84 -2.85
CA ASN A 96 -11.41 -4.86 -2.03
C ASN A 96 -10.50 -6.04 -2.40
N PRO A 97 -9.70 -5.92 -3.48
CA PRO A 97 -8.81 -6.98 -3.94
C PRO A 97 -7.90 -7.51 -2.85
N ARG A 98 -7.33 -6.64 -1.99
CA ARG A 98 -6.44 -7.07 -0.89
C ARG A 98 -7.15 -8.01 0.08
N PHE A 99 -8.39 -7.70 0.43
CA PHE A 99 -9.18 -8.55 1.31
C PHE A 99 -9.52 -9.89 0.62
N LEU A 100 -9.89 -9.86 -0.66
CA LEU A 100 -10.17 -11.07 -1.45
C LEU A 100 -8.94 -11.98 -1.56
N PHE A 101 -7.79 -11.44 -1.95
CA PHE A 101 -6.53 -12.17 -2.02
C PHE A 101 -6.12 -12.75 -0.68
N SER A 102 -6.26 -12.00 0.42
CA SER A 102 -5.97 -12.51 1.77
C SER A 102 -6.91 -13.65 2.18
N THR A 103 -8.17 -13.59 1.75
CA THR A 103 -9.18 -14.62 2.01
C THR A 103 -8.88 -15.89 1.23
N ILE A 104 -8.50 -15.76 -0.05
CA ILE A 104 -8.07 -16.86 -0.91
C ILE A 104 -6.80 -17.51 -0.35
N ALA A 105 -5.78 -16.73 -0.03
CA ALA A 105 -4.52 -17.24 0.53
C ALA A 105 -4.74 -18.02 1.84
N ARG A 106 -5.67 -17.56 2.70
CA ARG A 106 -6.08 -18.28 3.92
C ARG A 106 -6.82 -19.58 3.61
N LEU A 107 -7.65 -19.60 2.57
CA LEU A 107 -8.39 -20.79 2.12
C LEU A 107 -7.46 -21.85 1.52
N THR A 108 -6.48 -21.42 0.72
CA THR A 108 -5.51 -22.30 0.03
C THR A 108 -4.33 -22.68 0.91
N ARG A 109 -4.26 -22.18 2.16
CA ARG A 109 -3.11 -22.33 3.08
C ARG A 109 -1.80 -21.84 2.48
N SER A 110 -1.86 -20.96 1.47
CA SER A 110 -0.67 -20.49 0.75
C SER A 110 0.15 -19.48 1.56
N GLN A 111 -0.34 -18.98 2.69
CA GLN A 111 0.43 -18.09 3.57
C GLN A 111 0.08 -18.31 5.06
N SER A 112 1.07 -18.71 5.85
CA SER A 112 1.12 -18.42 7.29
C SER A 112 1.85 -17.08 7.46
N SER A 113 1.16 -15.95 7.26
CA SER A 113 1.78 -14.64 7.43
C SER A 113 1.80 -14.25 8.91
N VAL A 114 2.82 -14.72 9.64
CA VAL A 114 3.33 -13.93 10.76
C VAL A 114 4.06 -12.75 10.09
N GLU A 115 3.63 -11.51 10.35
CA GLU A 115 4.41 -10.36 9.90
C GLU A 115 5.83 -10.50 10.49
N PRO A 116 6.88 -10.56 9.65
CA PRO A 116 8.24 -10.75 10.14
C PRO A 116 8.59 -9.54 11.01
N HIS A 117 8.81 -9.79 12.30
CA HIS A 117 9.24 -8.76 13.24
C HIS A 117 10.69 -8.41 12.92
N VAL A 118 11.01 -7.11 12.84
CA VAL A 118 12.38 -6.66 12.67
C VAL A 118 13.18 -7.06 13.91
N PRO A 119 14.32 -7.78 13.78
CA PRO A 119 15.13 -8.17 14.93
C PRO A 119 15.51 -6.96 15.78
N VAL A 120 15.50 -7.11 17.12
CA VAL A 120 15.85 -6.03 18.05
C VAL A 120 17.32 -5.59 17.89
N SER A 121 18.15 -6.42 17.28
CA SER A 121 19.55 -6.11 16.96
C SER A 121 19.73 -5.04 15.87
N LEU A 122 18.71 -4.77 15.05
CA LEU A 122 18.77 -3.74 14.02
C LEU A 122 18.06 -2.47 14.51
N SER A 123 18.81 -1.39 14.64
CA SER A 123 18.28 -0.08 15.06
C SER A 123 17.70 0.70 13.88
N SER A 124 16.91 1.74 14.18
CA SER A 124 16.41 2.68 13.18
C SER A 124 17.55 3.39 12.43
N ASP A 125 18.66 3.70 13.11
CA ASP A 125 19.82 4.39 12.52
C ASP A 125 20.63 3.46 11.61
N ASP A 126 20.68 2.15 11.90
CA ASP A 126 21.30 1.17 10.99
C ASP A 126 20.56 1.11 9.65
N PHE A 127 19.22 1.12 9.68
CA PHE A 127 18.41 1.18 8.47
C PHE A 127 18.60 2.48 7.70
N LEU A 128 18.62 3.62 8.40
CA LEU A 128 18.83 4.93 7.77
C LEU A 128 20.17 4.95 7.03
N THR A 129 21.25 4.62 7.75
CA THR A 129 22.62 4.60 7.20
C THR A 129 22.71 3.64 6.01
N PHE A 130 22.08 2.47 6.11
CA PHE A 130 22.07 1.50 5.02
C PHE A 130 21.34 2.01 3.78
N PHE A 131 20.14 2.59 3.93
CA PHE A 131 19.39 3.11 2.78
C PHE A 131 20.12 4.28 2.13
N ASP A 132 20.65 5.23 2.91
CA ASP A 132 21.36 6.39 2.37
C ASP A 132 22.67 6.00 1.66
N SER A 133 23.42 5.05 2.25
CA SER A 133 24.65 4.52 1.62
C SER A 133 24.35 3.77 0.32
N GLN A 134 23.24 3.04 0.24
CA GLN A 134 22.84 2.35 -1.00
C GLN A 134 22.60 3.36 -2.13
N ILE A 135 21.87 4.45 -1.87
CA ILE A 135 21.60 5.48 -2.87
C ILE A 135 22.88 6.21 -3.28
N SER A 136 23.71 6.58 -2.30
CA SER A 136 25.00 7.24 -2.54
C SER A 136 25.91 6.41 -3.44
N ASN A 137 25.97 5.09 -3.19
CA ASN A 137 26.75 4.16 -4.01
C ASN A 137 26.21 4.06 -5.44
N ILE A 138 24.89 4.07 -5.63
CA ILE A 138 24.30 4.04 -6.98
C ILE A 138 24.64 5.34 -7.73
N ARG A 139 24.45 6.50 -7.09
CA ARG A 139 24.78 7.81 -7.69
C ARG A 139 26.26 7.92 -8.07
N HIS A 140 27.15 7.47 -7.19
CA HIS A 140 28.58 7.45 -7.48
C HIS A 140 28.91 6.58 -8.70
N LYS A 141 28.32 5.38 -8.81
CA LYS A 141 28.50 4.51 -9.99
C LYS A 141 27.97 5.15 -11.26
N LEU A 142 26.80 5.80 -11.21
CA LEU A 142 26.25 6.52 -12.36
C LEU A 142 27.20 7.62 -12.84
N ASN A 143 27.74 8.42 -11.92
CA ASN A 143 28.68 9.49 -12.24
C ASN A 143 30.03 8.99 -12.80
N GLN A 144 30.41 7.74 -12.51
CA GLN A 144 31.61 7.12 -13.09
C GLN A 144 31.37 6.57 -14.49
N VAL A 145 30.16 6.10 -14.77
CA VAL A 145 29.80 5.43 -16.03
C VAL A 145 29.35 6.43 -17.09
N ILE A 146 28.72 7.53 -16.67
CA ILE A 146 28.37 8.64 -17.56
C ILE A 146 29.63 9.50 -17.69
N PRO A 147 30.41 9.41 -18.79
CA PRO A 147 31.44 10.41 -19.03
C PRO A 147 30.73 11.76 -19.01
N THR A 148 31.30 12.75 -18.32
CA THR A 148 30.79 14.12 -18.27
C THR A 148 30.40 14.53 -19.69
N ILE A 149 29.11 14.46 -20.00
CA ILE A 149 28.59 14.98 -21.25
C ILE A 149 28.86 16.47 -21.09
N SER A 150 29.83 16.98 -21.85
CA SER A 150 30.14 18.40 -21.88
C SER A 150 28.81 19.16 -22.06
N PRO A 151 28.59 20.30 -21.40
CA PRO A 151 27.35 21.07 -21.55
C PRO A 151 26.93 21.27 -23.02
N GLU A 152 27.92 21.40 -23.92
CA GLU A 152 27.78 21.52 -25.37
C GLU A 152 27.17 20.30 -26.08
N GLN A 153 27.28 19.09 -25.53
CA GLN A 153 26.68 17.87 -26.09
C GLN A 153 25.26 17.61 -25.56
N ALA A 154 24.91 18.15 -24.39
CA ALA A 154 23.54 18.12 -23.88
C ALA A 154 22.64 19.07 -24.70
N GLU A 155 23.14 20.26 -25.01
CA GLU A 155 22.46 21.25 -25.88
C GLU A 155 22.18 20.70 -27.30
N ALA A 156 23.08 19.87 -27.84
CA ALA A 156 22.91 19.26 -29.16
C ALA A 156 21.81 18.18 -29.21
N VAL A 157 21.51 17.52 -28.10
CA VAL A 157 20.38 16.57 -27.98
C VAL A 157 19.06 17.30 -27.68
N GLU A 158 19.14 18.42 -26.96
CA GLU A 158 17.98 19.27 -26.64
C GLU A 158 17.38 19.98 -27.86
N MET A 159 18.18 20.30 -28.89
CA MET A 159 17.73 21.07 -30.05
C MET A 159 16.84 20.27 -31.03
N GLU A 160 16.80 18.93 -30.96
CA GLU A 160 15.91 18.11 -31.80
C GLU A 160 14.56 17.77 -31.14
N ALA A 161 14.38 18.07 -29.84
CA ALA A 161 13.20 17.68 -29.07
C ALA A 161 12.26 18.83 -28.71
N SER A 162 12.51 20.06 -29.19
CA SER A 162 11.62 21.20 -28.94
C SER A 162 10.35 21.09 -29.80
N ILE A 163 9.44 20.23 -29.38
CA ILE A 163 8.02 20.33 -29.76
C ILE A 163 7.51 21.56 -29.01
N GLU A 164 7.17 22.63 -29.72
CA GLU A 164 6.42 23.75 -29.14
C GLU A 164 5.12 23.19 -28.52
N THR A 165 5.13 22.96 -27.21
CA THR A 165 3.93 22.54 -26.49
C THR A 165 2.97 23.72 -26.48
N SER A 166 1.97 23.69 -27.36
CA SER A 166 0.98 24.77 -27.48
C SER A 166 0.11 24.91 -26.22
N VAL A 167 0.05 23.86 -25.39
CA VAL A 167 -0.77 23.80 -24.18
C VAL A 167 0.12 23.68 -22.95
N THR A 168 0.05 24.68 -22.07
CA THR A 168 0.82 24.75 -20.83
C THR A 168 -0.08 24.58 -19.60
N LEU A 169 0.50 24.02 -18.53
CA LEU A 169 -0.12 24.01 -17.20
C LEU A 169 0.59 25.03 -16.32
N ASP A 170 0.12 26.28 -16.33
CA ASP A 170 0.72 27.38 -15.57
C ASP A 170 0.30 27.43 -14.09
N CYS A 171 -0.90 26.92 -13.79
CA CYS A 171 -1.46 26.91 -12.44
C CYS A 171 -2.39 25.73 -12.20
N PHE A 172 -2.42 25.26 -10.95
CA PHE A 172 -3.44 24.31 -10.53
C PHE A 172 -4.75 25.03 -10.24
N THR A 173 -5.85 24.41 -10.64
CA THR A 173 -7.21 24.87 -10.30
C THR A 173 -7.51 24.60 -8.83
N ILE A 174 -8.14 25.58 -8.18
CA ILE A 174 -8.70 25.38 -6.84
C ILE A 174 -9.77 24.28 -6.86
N VAL A 175 -9.89 23.58 -5.73
CA VAL A 175 -10.91 22.56 -5.55
C VAL A 175 -12.08 23.10 -4.74
N ASP A 176 -13.26 22.55 -4.99
CA ASP A 176 -14.46 22.83 -4.20
C ASP A 176 -14.63 21.80 -3.08
N GLN A 177 -15.63 22.07 -2.25
CA GLN A 177 -15.96 21.25 -1.10
C GLN A 177 -16.39 19.82 -1.49
N VAL A 178 -17.05 19.67 -2.64
CA VAL A 178 -17.54 18.36 -3.12
C VAL A 178 -16.36 17.49 -3.56
N LYS A 179 -15.43 18.05 -4.33
CA LYS A 179 -14.25 17.36 -4.86
C LYS A 179 -13.30 16.95 -3.73
N ILE A 180 -13.04 17.83 -2.76
CA ILE A 180 -12.18 17.47 -1.62
C ILE A 180 -12.82 16.37 -0.76
N THR A 181 -14.14 16.43 -0.53
CA THR A 181 -14.88 15.41 0.23
C THR A 181 -14.79 14.05 -0.48
N SER A 182 -14.97 14.03 -1.80
CA SER A 182 -14.82 12.83 -2.62
C SER A 182 -13.40 12.24 -2.55
N ILE A 183 -12.36 13.07 -2.61
CA ILE A 183 -10.96 12.63 -2.50
C ILE A 183 -10.69 12.05 -1.11
N ILE A 184 -11.13 12.71 -0.04
CA ILE A 184 -10.88 12.25 1.34
C ILE A 184 -11.64 10.96 1.63
N THR A 185 -12.91 10.86 1.24
CA THR A 185 -13.73 9.66 1.48
C THR A 185 -13.18 8.44 0.74
N SER A 186 -12.81 8.59 -0.55
CA SER A 186 -12.23 7.51 -1.37
C SER A 186 -10.79 7.13 -1.01
N SER A 187 -10.06 7.98 -0.30
CA SER A 187 -8.67 7.71 0.10
C SER A 187 -8.54 6.54 1.09
N LYS A 188 -7.42 5.83 1.10
CA LYS A 188 -7.19 4.79 2.11
C LYS A 188 -7.02 5.43 3.49
N SER A 189 -7.65 4.85 4.52
CA SER A 189 -7.45 5.27 5.92
C SER A 189 -6.10 4.78 6.46
N SER A 190 -5.00 5.36 5.99
CA SER A 190 -3.63 5.04 6.43
C SER A 190 -3.09 6.14 7.35
N THR A 191 -2.99 5.83 8.64
CA THR A 191 -2.45 6.75 9.64
C THR A 191 -0.93 6.81 9.58
N CYS A 192 -0.40 8.03 9.59
CA CYS A 192 1.00 8.34 9.83
C CYS A 192 1.27 8.61 11.31
N LEU A 193 2.50 8.35 11.76
CA LEU A 193 2.93 8.73 13.12
C LEU A 193 2.85 10.25 13.33
N LEU A 194 3.03 11.02 12.27
CA LEU A 194 2.98 12.48 12.27
C LEU A 194 1.54 13.02 12.17
N ASP A 195 0.53 12.17 12.00
CA ASP A 195 -0.86 12.62 11.97
C ASP A 195 -1.33 12.98 13.39
N PRO A 196 -2.05 14.09 13.57
CA PRO A 196 -2.50 14.52 14.90
C PRO A 196 -3.55 13.57 15.49
N ILE A 197 -4.33 12.92 14.64
CA ILE A 197 -5.36 11.94 15.00
C ILE A 197 -5.36 10.78 14.00
N PRO A 198 -5.87 9.60 14.41
CA PRO A 198 -6.05 8.50 13.48
C PRO A 198 -6.89 8.91 12.26
N THR A 199 -6.45 8.54 11.05
CA THR A 199 -7.12 8.94 9.79
C THR A 199 -8.60 8.56 9.75
N ARG A 200 -8.96 7.43 10.37
CA ARG A 200 -10.36 7.01 10.48
C ARG A 200 -11.19 8.05 11.25
N LEU A 201 -10.70 8.49 12.40
CA LEU A 201 -11.38 9.49 13.22
C LEU A 201 -11.44 10.83 12.47
N PHE A 202 -10.35 11.22 11.82
CA PHE A 202 -10.33 12.41 10.97
C PHE A 202 -11.44 12.40 9.93
N LYS A 203 -11.62 11.29 9.20
CA LYS A 203 -12.67 11.16 8.18
C LYS A 203 -14.08 11.26 8.77
N GLU A 204 -14.30 10.71 9.96
CA GLU A 204 -15.57 10.79 10.67
C GLU A 204 -15.87 12.25 11.10
N THR A 205 -14.84 13.01 11.49
CA THR A 205 -14.98 14.42 11.90
C THR A 205 -14.84 15.43 10.77
N PHE A 206 -14.42 15.00 9.57
CA PHE A 206 -14.11 15.86 8.43
C PHE A 206 -15.23 16.86 8.08
N PRO A 207 -16.53 16.48 8.10
CA PRO A 207 -17.61 17.43 7.82
C PRO A 207 -17.61 18.68 8.73
N LEU A 208 -17.02 18.60 9.92
CA LEU A 208 -16.95 19.72 10.89
C LEU A 208 -15.75 20.64 10.65
N ILE A 209 -14.69 20.14 10.00
CA ILE A 209 -13.42 20.85 9.81
C ILE A 209 -13.08 21.00 8.32
N ASN A 210 -14.08 20.95 7.46
CA ASN A 210 -13.91 20.93 6.02
C ASN A 210 -13.25 22.22 5.52
N ASP A 211 -13.78 23.38 5.94
CA ASP A 211 -13.37 24.67 5.40
C ASP A 211 -11.89 24.99 5.66
N PRO A 212 -11.34 24.81 6.88
CA PRO A 212 -9.90 25.01 7.10
C PRO A 212 -9.02 24.10 6.24
N ILE A 213 -9.44 22.85 6.03
CA ILE A 213 -8.70 21.90 5.19
C ILE A 213 -8.75 22.32 3.73
N LEU A 214 -9.92 22.74 3.25
CA LEU A 214 -10.11 23.23 1.90
C LEU A 214 -9.25 24.47 1.63
N THR A 215 -9.28 25.45 2.54
CA THR A 215 -8.45 26.66 2.46
C THR A 215 -6.97 26.32 2.41
N MET A 216 -6.50 25.42 3.27
CA MET A 216 -5.09 25.00 3.29
C MET A 216 -4.65 24.33 1.96
N ILE A 217 -5.49 23.48 1.39
CA ILE A 217 -5.21 22.82 0.10
C ILE A 217 -5.19 23.87 -1.02
N ASN A 218 -6.21 24.71 -1.12
CA ASN A 218 -6.30 25.71 -2.19
C ASN A 218 -5.17 26.75 -2.09
N ALA A 219 -4.80 27.19 -0.88
CA ALA A 219 -3.66 28.08 -0.69
C ALA A 219 -2.35 27.47 -1.23
N SER A 220 -2.13 26.16 -1.04
CA SER A 220 -0.96 25.49 -1.62
C SER A 220 -0.98 25.48 -3.16
N LEU A 221 -2.15 25.24 -3.76
CA LEU A 221 -2.32 25.22 -5.22
C LEU A 221 -2.12 26.60 -5.84
N GLU A 222 -2.68 27.64 -5.24
CA GLU A 222 -2.60 29.02 -5.73
C GLU A 222 -1.19 29.61 -5.60
N THR A 223 -0.53 29.36 -4.47
CA THR A 223 0.81 29.91 -4.19
C THR A 223 1.94 29.11 -4.85
N GLY A 224 1.65 27.89 -5.31
CA GLY A 224 2.68 26.96 -5.77
C GLY A 224 3.64 26.54 -4.67
N TYR A 225 3.19 26.52 -3.40
CA TYR A 225 4.04 26.19 -2.25
C TYR A 225 3.49 24.99 -1.47
N VAL A 226 4.37 24.06 -1.09
CA VAL A 226 4.06 22.91 -0.24
C VAL A 226 4.54 23.19 1.18
N SER A 227 3.60 23.20 2.13
CA SER A 227 3.90 23.44 3.55
C SER A 227 4.97 22.48 4.07
N GLN A 228 5.88 23.02 4.90
CA GLN A 228 6.98 22.26 5.50
C GLN A 228 6.49 21.01 6.25
N SER A 229 5.34 21.07 6.93
CA SER A 229 4.76 19.93 7.64
C SER A 229 4.40 18.74 6.73
N PHE A 230 4.24 18.97 5.42
CA PHE A 230 3.95 17.93 4.43
C PHE A 230 5.20 17.33 3.79
N LYS A 231 6.37 17.93 4.06
CA LYS A 231 7.65 17.50 3.50
C LYS A 231 8.35 16.43 4.36
N TYR A 232 7.74 16.00 5.47
CA TYR A 232 8.27 14.94 6.33
C TYR A 232 7.74 13.56 5.94
N ALA A 233 8.63 12.57 5.89
CA ALA A 233 8.30 11.17 5.66
C ALA A 233 8.76 10.27 6.81
N VAL A 234 7.89 9.38 7.27
CA VAL A 234 8.25 8.31 8.20
C VAL A 234 8.56 7.06 7.40
N VAL A 235 9.84 6.72 7.28
CA VAL A 235 10.29 5.54 6.53
C VAL A 235 10.09 4.29 7.39
N LYS A 236 9.32 3.34 6.86
CA LYS A 236 9.10 2.03 7.48
C LYS A 236 9.80 0.95 6.67
N PRO A 237 10.81 0.26 7.23
CA PRO A 237 11.43 -0.88 6.56
C PRO A 237 10.43 -2.01 6.39
N LEU A 238 10.17 -2.41 5.14
CA LEU A 238 9.30 -3.52 4.80
C LEU A 238 10.10 -4.66 4.18
N LEU A 239 10.01 -5.85 4.77
CA LEU A 239 10.70 -7.03 4.23
C LEU A 239 10.17 -7.38 2.83
N LYS A 240 11.07 -7.50 1.84
CA LYS A 240 10.75 -7.75 0.42
C LYS A 240 9.89 -9.00 0.22
N LYS A 241 10.20 -10.08 0.96
CA LYS A 241 9.46 -11.34 0.95
C LYS A 241 9.47 -11.96 2.35
N PRO A 242 8.38 -12.58 2.82
CA PRO A 242 8.33 -13.19 4.16
C PRO A 242 9.34 -14.32 4.39
N SER A 243 9.84 -14.95 3.32
CA SER A 243 10.81 -16.05 3.38
C SER A 243 12.27 -15.58 3.50
N LEU A 244 12.53 -14.28 3.39
CA LEU A 244 13.88 -13.72 3.48
C LEU A 244 14.29 -13.55 4.94
N ASP A 245 15.59 -13.58 5.19
CA ASP A 245 16.14 -13.38 6.52
C ASP A 245 15.92 -11.93 7.00
N PRO A 246 15.18 -11.71 8.10
CA PRO A 246 14.95 -10.39 8.70
C PRO A 246 16.20 -9.74 9.32
N SER A 247 17.30 -10.48 9.50
CA SER A 247 18.55 -9.91 10.02
C SER A 247 19.38 -9.18 8.95
N ILE A 248 19.04 -9.32 7.67
CA ILE A 248 19.78 -8.74 6.55
C ILE A 248 19.08 -7.45 6.07
N LEU A 249 19.76 -6.30 6.21
CA LEU A 249 19.24 -4.99 5.81
C LEU A 249 18.84 -4.90 4.32
N ALA A 250 19.62 -5.54 3.44
CA ALA A 250 19.34 -5.58 2.00
C ALA A 250 18.01 -6.25 1.62
N ASN A 251 17.42 -7.04 2.52
CA ASN A 251 16.12 -7.68 2.33
C ASN A 251 14.94 -6.73 2.57
N TYR A 252 15.18 -5.49 3.01
CA TYR A 252 14.13 -4.51 3.28
C TYR A 252 13.98 -3.49 2.14
N ARG A 253 12.77 -2.92 2.04
CA ARG A 253 12.45 -1.75 1.22
C ARG A 253 12.14 -0.57 2.14
N PRO A 254 12.66 0.63 1.85
CA PRO A 254 12.22 1.84 2.54
C PRO A 254 10.83 2.22 2.03
N ILE A 255 9.80 2.14 2.88
CA ILE A 255 8.44 2.58 2.51
C ILE A 255 8.15 3.90 3.21
N SER A 256 8.08 4.98 2.44
CA SER A 256 7.74 6.32 2.94
C SER A 256 6.27 6.41 3.33
N ASN A 257 6.01 6.64 4.61
CA ASN A 257 4.68 6.92 5.13
C ASN A 257 4.53 8.42 5.38
N LEU A 258 3.87 9.11 4.45
CA LEU A 258 3.61 10.55 4.55
C LEU A 258 2.38 10.85 5.45
N PRO A 259 2.33 12.04 6.07
CA PRO A 259 1.12 12.55 6.72
C PRO A 259 -0.10 12.47 5.81
N PHE A 260 -1.27 12.21 6.38
CA PHE A 260 -2.50 12.03 5.60
C PHE A 260 -2.83 13.27 4.75
N PHE A 261 -2.65 14.46 5.30
CA PHE A 261 -2.90 15.71 4.57
C PHE A 261 -1.95 15.92 3.38
N SER A 262 -0.67 15.54 3.50
CA SER A 262 0.27 15.53 2.36
C SER A 262 -0.26 14.67 1.23
N LYS A 263 -0.72 13.45 1.56
CA LYS A 263 -1.28 12.50 0.58
C LYS A 263 -2.55 13.04 -0.08
N ILE A 264 -3.37 13.82 0.63
CA ILE A 264 -4.56 14.45 0.05
C ILE A 264 -4.17 15.54 -0.93
N LEU A 265 -3.22 16.41 -0.57
CA LEU A 265 -2.70 17.44 -1.47
C LEU A 265 -2.09 16.81 -2.74
N GLU A 266 -1.24 15.80 -2.59
CA GLU A 266 -0.66 15.04 -3.71
C GLU A 266 -1.74 14.46 -4.62
N ARG A 267 -2.83 13.91 -4.06
CA ARG A 267 -3.94 13.38 -4.87
C ARG A 267 -4.67 14.45 -5.66
N VAL A 268 -4.82 15.65 -5.10
CA VAL A 268 -5.43 16.78 -5.81
C VAL A 268 -4.55 17.16 -7.00
N VAL A 269 -3.24 17.31 -6.78
CA VAL A 269 -2.27 17.66 -7.82
C VAL A 269 -2.16 16.56 -8.89
N VAL A 270 -2.01 15.30 -8.50
CA VAL A 270 -1.91 14.16 -9.42
C VAL A 270 -3.14 14.05 -10.31
N LYS A 271 -4.35 14.32 -9.78
CA LYS A 271 -5.56 14.30 -10.61
C LYS A 271 -5.51 15.37 -11.71
N GLN A 272 -5.03 16.57 -11.40
CA GLN A 272 -4.92 17.65 -12.38
C GLN A 272 -3.78 17.41 -13.37
N LEU A 273 -2.61 16.98 -12.88
CA LEU A 273 -1.49 16.57 -13.71
C LEU A 273 -1.88 15.45 -14.68
N TYR A 274 -2.61 14.44 -14.18
CA TYR A 274 -3.07 13.33 -15.02
C TYR A 274 -3.98 13.80 -16.15
N CYS A 275 -4.93 14.71 -15.87
CA CYS A 275 -5.77 15.31 -16.91
C CYS A 275 -4.91 16.02 -17.96
N HIS A 276 -3.96 16.86 -17.54
CA HIS A 276 -3.03 17.55 -18.45
C HIS A 276 -2.24 16.56 -19.33
N LEU A 277 -1.69 15.50 -18.74
CA LEU A 277 -0.96 14.47 -19.49
C LEU A 277 -1.84 13.72 -20.48
N GLN A 278 -3.09 13.42 -20.08
CA GLN A 278 -4.04 12.68 -20.90
C GLN A 278 -4.56 13.52 -22.06
N ASP A 279 -4.94 14.77 -21.80
CA ASP A 279 -5.56 15.68 -22.77
C ASP A 279 -4.54 16.12 -23.84
N ASN A 280 -3.25 16.16 -23.47
CA ASN A 280 -2.16 16.52 -24.38
C ASN A 280 -1.35 15.32 -24.90
N SER A 281 -1.87 14.09 -24.73
CA SER A 281 -1.26 12.85 -25.25
C SER A 281 0.22 12.63 -24.85
N HIS A 282 0.59 13.00 -23.63
CA HIS A 282 1.95 12.80 -23.08
C HIS A 282 2.19 11.38 -22.54
N PHE A 283 1.21 10.49 -22.60
CA PHE A 283 1.38 9.10 -22.18
C PHE A 283 1.91 8.25 -23.33
N GLU A 284 2.93 7.44 -23.02
CA GLU A 284 3.42 6.42 -23.94
C GLU A 284 2.37 5.32 -24.16
N ASP A 285 2.20 4.91 -25.42
CA ASP A 285 1.20 3.92 -25.84
C ASP A 285 1.36 2.58 -25.11
N PHE A 286 2.60 2.17 -24.88
CA PHE A 286 2.94 0.88 -24.26
C PHE A 286 3.21 0.98 -22.75
N GLN A 287 3.01 2.14 -22.14
CA GLN A 287 3.12 2.27 -20.69
C GLN A 287 1.90 1.62 -20.02
N SER A 288 2.14 0.54 -19.26
CA SER A 288 1.10 -0.09 -18.42
C SER A 288 1.21 0.27 -16.94
N GLY A 289 2.40 0.66 -16.48
CA GLY A 289 2.64 1.06 -15.10
C GLY A 289 2.01 2.42 -14.78
N PHE A 290 1.36 2.53 -13.62
CA PHE A 290 0.77 3.78 -13.11
C PHE A 290 -0.31 4.42 -14.00
N ARG A 291 -0.90 3.66 -14.93
CA ARG A 291 -2.03 4.12 -15.76
C ARG A 291 -3.36 3.53 -15.28
N PRO A 292 -4.43 4.34 -15.11
CA PRO A 292 -5.79 3.84 -14.93
C PRO A 292 -6.16 2.87 -16.05
N HIS A 293 -6.90 1.81 -15.72
CA HIS A 293 -7.33 0.77 -16.65
C HIS A 293 -6.22 -0.10 -17.28
N HIS A 294 -4.96 0.04 -16.86
CA HIS A 294 -3.87 -0.88 -17.20
C HIS A 294 -3.46 -1.72 -15.97
N SER A 295 -2.82 -2.86 -16.22
CA SER A 295 -2.29 -3.74 -15.16
C SER A 295 -1.03 -4.49 -15.63
N THR A 296 -0.42 -5.27 -14.74
CA THR A 296 0.65 -6.20 -15.13
C THR A 296 0.15 -7.29 -16.07
N GLU A 297 -1.13 -7.63 -16.00
CA GLU A 297 -1.74 -8.64 -16.87
C GLU A 297 -1.93 -8.10 -18.29
N THR A 298 -2.36 -6.84 -18.46
CA THR A 298 -2.49 -6.23 -19.78
C THR A 298 -1.14 -6.15 -20.50
N ALA A 299 -0.08 -5.80 -19.76
CA ALA A 299 1.29 -5.80 -20.30
C ALA A 299 1.73 -7.21 -20.73
N LEU A 300 1.49 -8.22 -19.89
CA LEU A 300 1.88 -9.60 -20.18
C LEU A 300 1.14 -10.18 -21.39
N VAL A 301 -0.17 -9.92 -21.50
CA VAL A 301 -0.98 -10.34 -22.65
C VAL A 301 -0.42 -9.73 -23.93
N ARG A 302 -0.08 -8.45 -23.92
CA ARG A 302 0.50 -7.77 -25.09
C ARG A 302 1.82 -8.40 -25.52
N VAL A 303 2.77 -8.54 -24.60
CA VAL A 303 4.09 -9.13 -24.91
C VAL A 303 3.95 -10.56 -25.41
N SER A 304 3.08 -11.35 -24.78
CA SER A 304 2.86 -12.74 -25.18
C SER A 304 2.26 -12.84 -26.59
N ASN A 305 1.30 -11.98 -26.91
CA ASN A 305 0.69 -11.92 -28.23
C ASN A 305 1.72 -11.53 -29.30
N ASP A 306 2.56 -10.53 -29.03
CA ASP A 306 3.57 -10.07 -29.99
C ASP A 306 4.60 -11.17 -30.28
N LEU A 307 5.01 -11.93 -29.25
CA LEU A 307 5.89 -13.10 -29.42
C LEU A 307 5.24 -14.22 -30.22
N LEU A 308 3.95 -14.50 -29.99
CA LEU A 308 3.20 -15.51 -30.74
C LEU A 308 3.06 -15.14 -32.22
N LEU A 309 2.70 -13.89 -32.52
CA LEU A 309 2.59 -13.40 -33.90
C LEU A 309 3.93 -13.42 -34.64
N ALA A 310 5.03 -13.12 -33.95
CA ALA A 310 6.36 -13.24 -34.53
C ALA A 310 6.72 -14.70 -34.83
N SER A 311 6.39 -15.61 -33.91
CA SER A 311 6.58 -17.06 -34.09
C SER A 311 5.77 -17.61 -35.26
N GLU A 312 4.52 -17.20 -35.43
CA GLU A 312 3.67 -17.61 -36.56
C GLU A 312 4.25 -17.20 -37.92
N LYS A 313 4.96 -16.07 -37.95
CA LYS A 313 5.65 -15.56 -39.13
C LYS A 313 7.03 -16.18 -39.34
N GLY A 314 7.46 -17.13 -38.49
CA GLY A 314 8.78 -17.74 -38.54
C GLY A 314 9.92 -16.79 -38.17
N LEU A 315 9.63 -15.69 -37.45
CA LEU A 315 10.63 -14.71 -37.03
C LEU A 315 11.30 -15.14 -35.72
N LEU A 316 12.59 -14.83 -35.58
CA LEU A 316 13.30 -14.95 -34.31
C LEU A 316 12.98 -13.77 -33.41
N SER A 317 12.61 -14.04 -32.15
CA SER A 317 12.28 -13.00 -31.17
C SER A 317 13.28 -12.97 -30.03
N PHE A 318 13.70 -11.77 -29.63
CA PHE A 318 14.54 -11.54 -28.45
C PHE A 318 13.76 -10.70 -27.43
N LEU A 319 13.79 -11.11 -26.17
CA LEU A 319 13.19 -10.37 -25.06
C LEU A 319 14.29 -9.80 -24.16
N VAL A 320 14.39 -8.47 -24.11
CA VAL A 320 15.31 -7.76 -23.23
C VAL A 320 14.53 -7.22 -22.04
N LEU A 321 14.90 -7.64 -20.83
CA LEU A 321 14.28 -7.20 -19.59
C LEU A 321 15.23 -6.26 -18.86
N LEU A 322 14.83 -5.01 -18.70
CA LEU A 322 15.58 -3.98 -18.00
C LEU A 322 14.91 -3.68 -16.66
N ASP A 323 15.72 -3.57 -15.60
CA ASP A 323 15.27 -3.18 -14.27
C ASP A 323 16.16 -2.06 -13.72
N LEU A 324 15.54 -0.98 -13.27
CA LEU A 324 16.24 0.20 -12.76
C LEU A 324 16.48 0.07 -11.25
N SER A 325 17.73 0.18 -10.84
CA SER A 325 18.09 0.13 -9.42
C SER A 325 17.62 1.40 -8.69
N ALA A 326 16.80 1.23 -7.65
CA ALA A 326 16.31 2.33 -6.81
C ALA A 326 15.70 3.51 -7.60
N ALA A 327 14.91 3.19 -8.63
CA ALA A 327 14.47 4.13 -9.66
C ALA A 327 13.93 5.48 -9.16
N PHE A 328 13.19 5.51 -8.04
CA PHE A 328 12.63 6.75 -7.48
C PHE A 328 13.65 7.57 -6.69
N ASP A 329 14.59 6.89 -6.01
CA ASP A 329 15.59 7.52 -5.14
C ASP A 329 16.78 8.08 -5.96
N THR A 330 16.94 7.59 -7.19
CA THR A 330 18.02 7.98 -8.12
C THR A 330 17.62 9.09 -9.09
N ILE A 331 16.38 9.59 -9.04
CA ILE A 331 15.92 10.65 -9.94
C ILE A 331 16.69 11.94 -9.62
N ASP A 332 17.30 12.54 -10.65
CA ASP A 332 17.84 13.89 -10.53
C ASP A 332 16.69 14.90 -10.62
N HIS A 333 16.56 15.73 -9.59
CA HIS A 333 15.47 16.70 -9.51
C HIS A 333 15.61 17.83 -10.54
N GLY A 334 16.83 18.21 -10.93
CA GLY A 334 17.08 19.22 -11.95
C GLY A 334 16.61 18.75 -13.31
N ILE A 335 17.02 17.53 -13.71
CA ILE A 335 16.58 16.91 -14.98
C ILE A 335 15.06 16.71 -14.98
N LEU A 336 14.48 16.23 -13.88
CA LEU A 336 13.02 16.05 -13.78
C LEU A 336 12.28 17.38 -13.98
N LEU A 337 12.69 18.43 -13.25
CA LEU A 337 12.06 19.75 -13.35
C LEU A 337 12.20 20.35 -14.74
N HIS A 338 13.37 20.20 -15.38
CA HIS A 338 13.59 20.64 -16.74
C HIS A 338 12.65 19.93 -17.72
N ARG A 339 12.53 18.59 -17.64
CA ARG A 339 11.59 17.83 -18.50
C ARG A 339 10.12 18.20 -18.25
N LEU A 340 9.74 18.43 -17.00
CA LEU A 340 8.39 18.90 -16.67
C LEU A 340 8.10 20.26 -17.34
N GLU A 341 9.08 21.15 -17.39
CA GLU A 341 8.95 22.48 -17.97
C GLU A 341 8.99 22.50 -19.51
N GLN A 342 9.94 21.78 -20.11
CA GLN A 342 10.18 21.80 -21.55
C GLN A 342 9.34 20.78 -22.33
N ASP A 343 9.28 19.53 -21.85
CA ASP A 343 8.65 18.44 -22.61
C ASP A 343 7.14 18.34 -22.32
N ILE A 344 6.75 18.59 -21.07
CA ILE A 344 5.36 18.44 -20.58
C ILE A 344 4.61 19.79 -20.54
N GLY A 345 5.33 20.91 -20.61
CA GLY A 345 4.73 22.25 -20.60
C GLY A 345 4.19 22.70 -19.23
N ILE A 346 4.73 22.20 -18.13
CA ILE A 346 4.34 22.64 -16.78
C ILE A 346 5.13 23.90 -16.41
N ARG A 347 4.42 24.99 -16.17
CA ARG A 347 5.00 26.33 -15.99
C ARG A 347 4.40 27.04 -14.77
N GLY A 348 4.80 28.30 -14.57
CA GLY A 348 4.22 29.18 -13.56
C GLY A 348 4.19 28.61 -12.14
N SER A 349 3.07 28.84 -11.46
CA SER A 349 2.82 28.36 -10.08
C SER A 349 2.77 26.84 -9.98
N ALA A 350 2.35 26.13 -11.04
CA ALA A 350 2.34 24.67 -11.04
C ALA A 350 3.77 24.10 -11.02
N LEU A 351 4.69 24.67 -11.82
CA LEU A 351 6.11 24.31 -11.77
C LEU A 351 6.73 24.67 -10.41
N GLN A 352 6.38 25.84 -9.86
CA GLN A 352 6.84 26.24 -8.54
C GLN A 352 6.39 25.26 -7.45
N TRP A 353 5.18 24.70 -7.58
CA TRP A 353 4.68 23.66 -6.69
C TRP A 353 5.55 22.41 -6.74
N PHE A 354 5.95 21.93 -7.92
CA PHE A 354 6.86 20.78 -8.05
C PHE A 354 8.26 21.09 -7.48
N LYS A 355 8.80 22.29 -7.75
CA LYS A 355 10.06 22.75 -7.14
C LYS A 355 9.97 22.70 -5.62
N SER A 356 8.91 23.26 -5.05
CA SER A 356 8.64 23.24 -3.61
C SER A 356 8.38 21.83 -3.07
N TYR A 357 7.75 20.94 -3.83
CA TYR A 357 7.43 19.58 -3.40
C TYR A 357 8.69 18.71 -3.29
N LEU A 358 9.64 18.90 -4.21
CA LEU A 358 10.88 18.15 -4.31
C LEU A 358 12.02 18.70 -3.44
N SER A 359 11.97 19.98 -3.05
CA SER A 359 12.95 20.62 -2.17
C SER A 359 12.65 20.43 -0.69
N ASP A 360 13.68 20.46 0.14
CA ASP A 360 13.59 20.52 1.62
C ASP A 360 12.69 19.42 2.22
N ARG A 361 12.81 18.22 1.64
CA ARG A 361 12.15 17.02 2.14
C ARG A 361 13.01 16.37 3.20
N TYR A 362 12.35 15.95 4.26
CA TYR A 362 12.99 15.35 5.42
C TYR A 362 12.42 13.97 5.67
N GLN A 363 13.26 13.05 6.13
CA GLN A 363 12.83 11.70 6.46
C GLN A 363 13.52 11.15 7.71
N PHE A 364 12.83 10.24 8.39
CA PHE A 364 13.45 9.43 9.44
C PHE A 364 12.87 8.02 9.42
N VAL A 365 13.68 7.05 9.83
CA VAL A 365 13.29 5.65 9.90
C VAL A 365 12.63 5.38 11.25
N ASN A 366 11.47 4.71 11.26
CA ASN A 366 10.81 4.25 12.48
C ASN A 366 10.67 2.73 12.51
N VAL A 367 11.29 2.11 13.51
CA VAL A 367 11.31 0.65 13.72
C VAL A 367 11.10 0.36 15.20
N ASN A 368 10.25 -0.62 15.51
CA ASN A 368 9.99 -1.07 16.88
C ASN A 368 9.65 0.06 17.88
N GLY A 369 9.04 1.16 17.40
CA GLY A 369 8.69 2.32 18.22
C GLY A 369 9.82 3.32 18.46
N HIS A 370 11.01 3.08 17.89
CA HIS A 370 12.15 3.99 17.93
C HIS A 370 12.33 4.69 16.58
N SER A 371 12.73 5.96 16.61
CA SER A 371 12.99 6.77 15.43
C SER A 371 14.47 7.08 15.33
N SER A 372 15.02 7.06 14.11
CA SER A 372 16.38 7.52 13.82
C SER A 372 16.47 9.04 13.90
N GLN A 373 17.67 9.56 13.69
CA GLN A 373 17.85 10.96 13.30
C GLN A 373 17.06 11.28 12.02
N CYS A 374 16.70 12.56 11.87
CA CYS A 374 16.02 13.07 10.69
C CYS A 374 17.07 13.58 9.70
N THR A 375 17.01 13.10 8.46
CA THR A 375 17.85 13.56 7.35
C THR A 375 17.06 14.37 6.34
#